data_AF-S3JAP2-F1
#
_entry.id   AF-S3JAP2-F1
#
_cell.length_a   1.000
_cell.length_b   1.000
_cell.length_c   1.000
_cell.angle_alpha   90.00
_cell.angle_beta   90.00
_cell.angle_gamma   90.00
#
_symmetry.space_group_name_H-M   'P 1'
#
loop_
_entity.id
_entity.type
_entity.pdbx_description
1 polymer ?
#
loop_
_entity_poly.entity_id
_entity_poly.type
_entity_poly.pdbx_seq_one_letter_code
_entity_poly.pdbx_strand_id
1 'polypeptide(L)' 'MELTDSLKKLLSETALQLKDATKRRFMAQTVLELG' A
#
# COMPACT_ATOMS: atom_id res chain seq x y z
N MET A 1 10.42 9.99 -7.67
CA MET A 1 10.97 8.92 -6.81
C MET A 1 10.49 7.62 -7.39
N GLU A 2 11.36 6.78 -7.95
CA GLU A 2 10.91 5.45 -8.39
C GLU A 2 10.69 4.60 -7.14
N LEU A 3 9.45 4.18 -6.91
CA LEU A 3 9.17 3.16 -5.90
C LEU A 3 9.97 1.92 -6.28
N THR A 4 11.00 1.60 -5.50
CA THR A 4 11.75 0.36 -5.67
C THR A 4 10.78 -0.82 -5.58
N ASP A 5 10.97 -1.84 -6.41
CA ASP A 5 10.04 -2.97 -6.49
C ASP A 5 9.85 -3.69 -5.14
N SER A 6 10.87 -3.61 -4.28
CA SER A 6 10.82 -4.03 -2.88
C SER A 6 9.70 -3.36 -2.09
N LEU A 7 9.51 -2.05 -2.27
CA LEU A 7 8.49 -1.27 -1.55
C LEU A 7 7.09 -1.60 -2.08
N LYS A 8 6.93 -1.74 -3.40
CA LYS A 8 5.66 -2.16 -4.01
C LYS A 8 5.23 -3.54 -3.50
N LYS A 9 6.17 -4.46 -3.37
CA LYS A 9 5.92 -5.80 -2.85
C LYS A 9 5.46 -5.76 -1.39
N LEU A 10 6.15 -4.98 -0.55
CA LEU A 10 5.79 -4.81 0.86
C LEU A 10 4.39 -4.20 1.03
N LEU A 11 4.08 -3.15 0.27
CA LEU A 11 2.76 -2.50 0.30
C LEU A 11 1.65 -3.44 -0.16
N SER A 12 1.92 -4.25 -1.18
CA SER A 12 0.97 -5.26 -1.68
C SER A 12 0.73 -6.37 -0.64
N GLU A 13 1.79 -6.89 -0.02
CA GLU A 13 1.69 -7.88 1.05
C GLU A 13 0.93 -7.34 2.27
N THR A 14 1.21 -6.09 2.66
CA THR A 14 0.51 -5.42 3.76
C THR A 14 -0.97 -5.24 3.41
N ALA A 15 -1.29 -4.80 2.20
CA ALA A 15 -2.68 -4.67 1.74
C ALA A 15 -3.42 -6.02 1.66
N LEU A 16 -2.72 -7.12 1.40
CA LEU A 16 -3.29 -8.48 1.40
C LEU A 16 -3.58 -9.01 2.82
N GLN A 17 -2.82 -8.56 3.82
CA GLN A 17 -3.03 -8.92 5.23
C GLN A 17 -4.17 -8.12 5.88
N LEU A 18 -4.57 -6.99 5.29
CA LEU A 18 -5.63 -6.13 5.80
C LEU A 18 -7.02 -6.54 5.28
N LYS A 19 -8.04 -6.45 6.13
CA LYS A 19 -9.43 -6.77 5.79
C LYS A 19 -10.19 -5.55 5.27
N ASP A 20 -10.94 -5.75 4.20
CA ASP A 20 -11.94 -4.87 3.56
C ASP A 20 -11.76 -3.35 3.77
N ALA A 21 -12.33 -2.81 4.85
CA ALA A 21 -12.32 -1.37 5.12
C ALA A 21 -10.92 -0.84 5.42
N THR A 22 -10.12 -1.57 6.19
CA THR A 22 -8.75 -1.20 6.54
C THR A 22 -7.84 -1.27 5.32
N LYS A 23 -8.06 -2.26 4.43
CA LYS A 23 -7.34 -2.39 3.16
C LYS A 23 -7.58 -1.17 2.27
N ARG A 24 -8.84 -0.76 2.08
CA ARG A 24 -9.18 0.42 1.26
C ARG A 24 -8.58 1.70 1.83
N ARG A 25 -8.65 1.88 3.15
CA ARG A 25 -8.06 3.05 3.82
C ARG A 25 -6.54 3.08 3.69
N PHE A 26 -5.88 1.94 3.87
CA PHE A 26 -4.43 1.79 3.71
C PHE A 26 -3.99 2.15 2.30
N MET A 27 -4.60 1.55 1.27
CA MET A 27 -4.27 1.86 -0.13
C MET A 27 -4.49 3.34 -0.46
N ALA A 28 -5.57 3.96 0.04
CA ALA A 28 -5.83 5.39 -0.15
C ALA A 28 -4.76 6.27 0.52
N GLN A 29 -4.32 5.93 1.73
CA GLN A 29 -3.22 6.62 2.41
C GLN A 29 -1.89 6.43 1.68
N THR A 30 -1.60 5.21 1.21
CA THR A 30 -0.40 4.91 0.42
C THR A 30 -0.34 5.79 -0.82
N VAL A 31 -1.43 5.94 -1.56
CA VAL A 31 -1.48 6.83 -2.75
C VAL A 31 -1.33 8.31 -2.37
N LEU A 32 -1.96 8.75 -1.27
CA LEU A 32 -1.84 10.14 -0.81
C LEU A 32 -0.42 10.51 -0.33
N GLU A 33 0.27 9.59 0.35
CA GLU A 33 1.60 9.85 0.91
C GLU A 33 2.75 9.56 -0.06
N LEU A 34 2.59 8.57 -0.96
CA LEU A 34 3.69 8.13 -1.83
C LEU A 34 3.63 8.68 -3.25
N GLY A 35 2.50 9.27 -3.69
CA GLY A 35 2.37 10.02 -4.94
C GLY A 35 2.61 9.22 -6.21
#